data_AF-A0A978VET7-F1
#
_entry.id   AF-A0A978VET7-F1
#
_cell.length_a   1.000
_cell.length_b   1.000
_cell.length_c   1.000
_cell.angle_alpha   90.00
_cell.angle_beta   90.00
_cell.angle_gamma   90.00
#
_symmetry.space_group_name_H-M   'P 1'
#
loop_
_entity.id
_entity.type
_entity.pdbx_description
1 polymer ?
#
loop_
_entity_poly.entity_id
_entity_poly.type
_entity_poly.pdbx_seq_one_letter_code
_entity_poly.pdbx_strand_id
1 'polypeptide(L)'
;MDEAMAVKSKTIKDMFEDCMDDDSIPIPNINMKTLFRIIERCKNHTDNKITIEKLKKLDDELVPINPDILYDLIPTANYLNIKDLLDQGIQRAANIMKSKSPKEIRLIYGLLVSPSSHIVQHQNSSVTIRHRISDLKIAKA
;
A
#
# COMPACT_ATOMS: atom_id res chain seq x y z
N MET A 1 6.37 -11.01 10.57
CA MET A 1 5.77 -10.69 9.25
C MET A 1 4.32 -11.14 9.25
N ASP A 2 3.41 -10.43 8.57
CA ASP A 2 2.01 -10.87 8.48
C ASP A 2 1.88 -11.99 7.45
N GLU A 3 1.47 -13.20 7.87
CA GLU A 3 1.39 -14.38 6.99
C GLU A 3 0.48 -14.14 5.78
N ALA A 4 -0.61 -13.36 5.95
CA ALA A 4 -1.52 -13.03 4.86
C ALA A 4 -0.85 -12.18 3.77
N MET A 5 0.11 -11.34 4.13
CA MET A 5 0.91 -10.60 3.15
C MET A 5 1.88 -11.51 2.41
N ALA A 6 2.50 -12.47 3.11
CA ALA A 6 3.41 -13.42 2.48
C ALA A 6 2.71 -14.31 1.45
N VAL A 7 1.43 -14.63 1.67
CA VAL A 7 0.62 -15.40 0.72
C VAL A 7 0.24 -14.58 -0.51
N LYS A 8 -0.07 -13.28 -0.34
CA LYS A 8 -0.63 -12.43 -1.40
C LYS A 8 0.39 -11.61 -2.19
N SER A 9 1.51 -11.22 -1.59
CA SER A 9 2.53 -10.41 -2.24
C SER A 9 3.58 -11.33 -2.85
N LYS A 10 3.67 -11.34 -4.18
CA LYS A 10 4.71 -12.11 -4.87
C LYS A 10 6.12 -11.62 -4.50
N THR A 11 6.31 -10.30 -4.40
CA THR A 11 7.61 -9.72 -4.02
C THR A 11 8.06 -10.20 -2.65
N ILE A 12 7.16 -10.20 -1.66
CA ILE A 12 7.48 -10.72 -0.33
C ILE A 12 7.79 -12.22 -0.38
N LYS A 13 6.98 -12.98 -1.12
CA LYS A 13 7.16 -14.43 -1.25
C LYS A 13 8.54 -14.75 -1.82
N ASP A 14 8.90 -14.13 -2.93
CA ASP A 14 10.19 -14.32 -3.60
C ASP A 14 11.34 -13.89 -2.66
N MET A 15 11.21 -12.75 -1.96
CA MET A 15 12.23 -12.29 -1.00
C MET A 15 12.39 -13.21 0.23
N PHE A 16 11.32 -13.86 0.68
CA PHE A 16 11.36 -14.82 1.79
C PHE A 16 11.96 -16.16 1.37
N GLU A 17 11.73 -16.61 0.13
CA GLU A 17 12.35 -17.81 -0.42
C GLU A 17 13.87 -17.63 -0.63
N ASP A 18 14.32 -16.41 -0.94
CA ASP A 18 15.73 -16.09 -1.18
C ASP A 18 16.52 -15.68 0.08
N CYS A 19 15.86 -15.18 1.14
CA CYS A 19 16.50 -14.78 2.39
C CYS A 19 16.44 -15.91 3.44
N MET A 20 17.53 -16.67 3.56
CA MET A 20 17.60 -17.85 4.44
C MET A 20 17.60 -17.53 5.95
N ASP A 21 17.83 -16.29 6.39
CA ASP A 21 18.02 -15.97 7.82
C ASP A 21 17.59 -14.54 8.26
N ASP A 22 16.91 -13.76 7.39
CA ASP A 22 16.54 -12.37 7.72
C ASP A 22 15.03 -12.22 8.00
N ASP A 23 14.69 -11.88 9.25
CA ASP A 23 13.31 -11.70 9.72
C ASP A 23 12.65 -10.41 9.19
N SER A 24 13.39 -9.58 8.44
CA SER A 24 12.94 -8.26 8.01
C SER A 24 13.17 -8.01 6.52
N ILE A 25 12.06 -7.73 5.81
CA ILE A 25 12.10 -7.29 4.40
C ILE A 25 11.99 -5.76 4.37
N PRO A 26 13.02 -5.03 3.92
CA PRO A 26 12.96 -3.59 3.79
C PRO A 26 12.03 -3.20 2.63
N ILE A 27 11.08 -2.31 2.92
CA ILE A 27 10.12 -1.80 1.95
C ILE A 27 10.32 -0.28 1.87
N PRO A 28 11.12 0.23 0.91
CA PRO A 28 11.44 1.65 0.83
C PRO A 28 10.27 2.48 0.27
N ASN A 29 10.17 3.73 0.72
CA ASN A 29 9.27 4.76 0.16
C ASN A 29 7.77 4.45 0.23
N ILE A 30 7.33 3.70 1.25
CA ILE A 30 5.92 3.39 1.45
C ILE A 30 5.43 3.98 2.76
N ASN A 31 4.32 4.71 2.69
CA ASN A 31 3.63 5.25 3.86
C ASN A 31 3.11 4.11 4.74
N MET A 32 3.47 4.09 6.02
CA MET A 32 3.03 3.04 6.96
C MET A 32 1.51 2.92 7.00
N LYS A 33 0.78 4.03 6.94
CA LYS A 33 -0.69 4.01 6.93
C LYS A 33 -1.24 3.25 5.72
N THR A 34 -0.63 3.43 4.56
CA THR A 34 -1.00 2.72 3.32
C THR A 34 -0.67 1.23 3.45
N LEU A 35 0.52 0.90 3.95
CA LEU A 35 0.92 -0.49 4.17
C LEU A 35 0.00 -1.22 5.13
N PHE A 36 -0.38 -0.61 6.26
CA PHE A 36 -1.32 -1.19 7.23
C PHE A 36 -2.67 -1.54 6.60
N ARG A 37 -3.20 -0.65 5.73
CA ARG A 37 -4.46 -0.90 5.02
C ARG A 37 -4.34 -2.09 4.06
N ILE A 38 -3.20 -2.20 3.37
CA ILE A 38 -2.94 -3.33 2.46
C ILE A 38 -2.86 -4.65 3.24
N ILE A 39 -2.17 -4.67 4.39
CA ILE A 39 -2.11 -5.84 5.28
C ILE A 39 -3.52 -6.27 5.69
N GLU A 40 -4.35 -5.33 6.14
CA GLU A 40 -5.73 -5.58 6.55
C GLU A 40 -6.57 -6.18 5.41
N ARG A 41 -6.42 -5.64 4.19
CA ARG A 41 -7.05 -6.22 2.99
C ARG A 41 -6.62 -7.66 2.75
N CYS A 42 -5.31 -7.91 2.82
CA CYS A 42 -4.75 -9.23 2.57
C CYS A 42 -5.38 -10.24 3.52
N LYS A 43 -5.52 -9.91 4.81
CA LYS A 43 -6.21 -10.74 5.81
C LYS A 43 -7.66 -11.02 5.45
N ASN A 44 -8.41 -9.97 5.11
CA ASN A 44 -9.83 -10.11 4.76
C ASN A 44 -10.02 -11.02 3.55
N HIS A 45 -9.16 -10.92 2.54
CA HIS A 45 -9.23 -11.76 1.35
C HIS A 45 -8.66 -13.17 1.52
N THR A 46 -7.96 -13.46 2.62
CA THR A 46 -7.55 -14.83 2.99
C THR A 46 -8.56 -15.51 3.93
N ASP A 47 -9.49 -14.74 4.52
CA ASP A 47 -10.53 -15.29 5.38
C ASP A 47 -11.73 -15.80 4.55
N ASN A 48 -11.79 -17.12 4.41
CA ASN A 48 -12.89 -17.82 3.71
C ASN A 48 -14.28 -17.60 4.35
N LYS A 49 -14.36 -17.01 5.54
CA LYS A 49 -15.62 -16.67 6.21
C LYS A 49 -16.27 -15.40 5.67
N ILE A 50 -15.52 -14.56 4.95
CA ILE A 50 -16.04 -13.29 4.43
C ILE A 50 -16.72 -13.53 3.07
N THR A 51 -17.99 -13.14 2.97
CA THR A 51 -18.76 -13.21 1.72
C THR A 51 -18.21 -12.24 0.68
N ILE A 52 -18.29 -12.61 -0.60
CA ILE A 52 -17.87 -11.80 -1.76
C ILE A 52 -18.46 -10.37 -1.72
N GLU A 53 -19.72 -10.21 -1.30
CA GLU A 53 -20.35 -8.89 -1.18
C GLU A 53 -19.73 -8.00 -0.10
N LYS A 54 -19.33 -8.60 1.03
CA LYS A 54 -18.63 -7.89 2.11
C LYS A 54 -17.21 -7.53 1.68
N LEU A 55 -16.52 -8.44 0.97
CA LEU A 55 -15.21 -8.16 0.40
C LEU A 55 -15.24 -6.97 -0.57
N LYS A 56 -16.24 -6.90 -1.45
CA LYS A 56 -16.39 -5.75 -2.36
C LYS A 56 -16.56 -4.43 -1.61
N LYS A 57 -17.39 -4.40 -0.55
CA LYS A 57 -17.56 -3.20 0.28
C LYS A 57 -16.26 -2.78 0.97
N LEU A 58 -15.54 -3.74 1.54
CA LEU A 58 -14.24 -3.48 2.17
C LEU A 58 -13.22 -2.96 1.15
N ASP A 59 -13.22 -3.51 -0.06
CA ASP A 59 -12.37 -3.06 -1.16
C ASP A 59 -12.72 -1.63 -1.60
N ASP A 60 -14.01 -1.31 -1.71
CA ASP A 60 -14.50 0.03 -2.05
C ASP A 60 -14.14 1.07 -0.99
N GLU A 61 -14.12 0.69 0.30
CA GLU A 61 -13.69 1.54 1.42
C GLU A 61 -12.16 1.71 1.49
N LEU A 62 -11.43 0.69 1.04
CA LEU A 62 -9.98 0.68 1.06
C LEU A 62 -9.34 1.50 -0.04
N VAL A 63 -10.00 1.62 -1.20
CA VAL A 63 -9.57 2.48 -2.32
C VAL A 63 -10.35 3.80 -2.28
N PRO A 64 -9.97 4.75 -1.41
CA PRO A 64 -10.68 6.01 -1.29
C PRO A 64 -10.55 6.83 -2.57
N ILE A 65 -11.50 7.74 -2.76
CA ILE A 65 -11.54 8.68 -3.90
C ILE A 65 -10.46 9.76 -3.78
N ASN A 66 -9.72 9.80 -2.66
CA ASN A 66 -8.72 10.82 -2.42
C ASN A 66 -7.47 10.55 -3.29
N PRO A 67 -7.11 11.46 -4.21
CA PRO A 67 -5.89 11.39 -5.02
C PRO A 67 -4.61 11.15 -4.22
N ASP A 68 -4.50 11.75 -3.03
CA ASP A 68 -3.31 11.63 -2.16
C ASP A 68 -3.07 10.18 -1.74
N ILE A 69 -4.15 9.44 -1.48
CA ILE A 69 -4.05 8.05 -1.05
C ILE A 69 -3.79 7.14 -2.26
N LEU A 70 -4.33 7.45 -3.43
CA LEU A 70 -4.02 6.72 -4.67
C LEU A 70 -2.55 6.90 -5.07
N TYR A 71 -1.96 8.07 -4.78
CA TYR A 71 -0.55 8.37 -5.01
C TYR A 71 0.38 7.43 -4.22
N ASP A 72 0.02 7.09 -2.99
CA ASP A 72 0.76 6.11 -2.19
C ASP A 72 0.36 4.66 -2.53
N LEU A 73 -0.93 4.40 -2.78
CA LEU A 73 -1.48 3.05 -2.91
C LEU A 73 -1.03 2.33 -4.18
N ILE A 74 -1.09 2.98 -5.34
CA ILE A 74 -0.75 2.38 -6.64
C ILE A 74 0.71 1.92 -6.69
N PRO A 75 1.71 2.77 -6.39
CA PRO A 75 3.11 2.34 -6.39
C PRO A 75 3.39 1.28 -5.31
N THR A 76 2.71 1.34 -4.16
CA THR A 76 2.83 0.31 -3.12
C THR A 76 2.31 -1.05 -3.60
N ALA A 77 1.11 -1.07 -4.20
CA ALA A 77 0.52 -2.29 -4.75
C ALA A 77 1.37 -2.88 -5.89
N ASN A 78 1.96 -2.02 -6.71
CA ASN A 78 2.92 -2.42 -7.74
C ASN A 78 4.19 -3.03 -7.15
N TYR A 79 4.80 -2.39 -6.14
CA TYR A 79 5.98 -2.90 -5.46
C TYR A 79 5.74 -4.26 -4.81
N LEU A 80 4.61 -4.41 -4.11
CA LEU A 80 4.22 -5.66 -3.47
C LEU A 80 3.71 -6.70 -4.46
N ASN A 81 3.53 -6.32 -5.73
CA ASN A 81 3.02 -7.17 -6.81
C ASN A 81 1.67 -7.83 -6.45
N ILE A 82 0.73 -7.01 -5.96
CA ILE A 82 -0.64 -7.42 -5.63
C ILE A 82 -1.55 -6.96 -6.77
N LYS A 83 -1.72 -7.83 -7.77
CA LYS A 83 -2.36 -7.49 -9.05
C LYS A 83 -3.79 -6.96 -8.89
N ASP A 84 -4.62 -7.61 -8.08
CA ASP A 84 -6.02 -7.22 -7.87
C ASP A 84 -6.14 -5.81 -7.28
N LEU A 85 -5.26 -5.47 -6.33
CA LEU A 85 -5.22 -4.15 -5.73
C LEU A 85 -4.70 -3.09 -6.71
N LEU A 86 -3.67 -3.42 -7.50
CA LEU A 86 -3.13 -2.54 -8.53
C LEU A 86 -4.20 -2.19 -9.58
N ASP A 87 -4.89 -3.20 -10.10
CA ASP A 87 -5.95 -3.03 -11.11
C ASP A 87 -7.09 -2.15 -10.57
N GLN A 88 -7.52 -2.36 -9.31
CA GLN A 88 -8.53 -1.54 -8.66
C GLN A 88 -8.09 -0.08 -8.49
N GLY A 89 -6.84 0.14 -8.07
CA GLY A 89 -6.26 1.49 -7.93
C GLY A 89 -6.22 2.24 -9.26
N ILE A 90 -5.76 1.58 -10.34
CA ILE A 90 -5.72 2.15 -11.70
C ILE A 90 -7.15 2.46 -12.18
N GLN A 91 -8.08 1.54 -11.99
CA GLN A 91 -9.47 1.74 -12.40
C GLN A 91 -10.11 2.93 -11.66
N ARG A 92 -9.80 3.12 -10.37
CA ARG A 92 -10.30 4.26 -9.60
C ARG A 92 -9.73 5.58 -10.10
N ALA A 93 -8.41 5.63 -10.35
CA ALA A 93 -7.76 6.80 -10.93
C ALA A 93 -8.37 7.16 -12.29
N ALA A 94 -8.60 6.17 -13.15
CA ALA A 94 -9.26 6.36 -14.45
C ALA A 94 -10.68 6.92 -14.31
N ASN A 95 -11.46 6.44 -13.33
CA ASN A 95 -12.81 6.94 -13.07
C ASN A 95 -12.81 8.40 -12.58
N ILE A 96 -11.85 8.79 -11.73
CA ILE A 96 -11.67 10.18 -11.32
C ILE A 96 -11.38 11.05 -12.55
N MET A 97 -10.41 10.64 -13.39
CA MET A 97 -10.04 11.37 -14.61
C MET A 97 -11.21 11.52 -15.59
N LYS A 98 -12.04 10.49 -15.78
CA LYS A 98 -13.23 10.56 -16.65
C LYS A 98 -14.26 11.60 -16.19
N SER A 99 -14.33 11.87 -14.89
CA SER A 99 -15.32 12.78 -14.29
C SER A 99 -14.85 14.23 -14.17
N LYS A 100 -13.61 14.55 -14.57
CA LYS A 100 -12.95 15.84 -14.34
C LYS A 100 -12.46 16.47 -15.63
N SER A 101 -12.47 17.81 -15.68
CA SER A 101 -11.86 18.55 -16.77
C SER A 101 -10.32 18.45 -16.73
N PRO A 102 -9.62 18.65 -17.86
CA PRO A 102 -8.16 18.68 -17.88
C PRO A 102 -7.54 19.69 -16.90
N LYS A 103 -8.22 20.82 -16.62
CA LYS A 103 -7.76 21.83 -15.66
C LYS A 103 -7.85 21.32 -14.22
N GLU A 104 -8.96 20.68 -13.86
CA GLU A 104 -9.14 20.09 -12.52
C GLU A 104 -8.16 18.93 -12.29
N ILE A 105 -7.94 18.07 -13.28
CA ILE A 105 -6.96 16.98 -13.19
C ILE A 105 -5.57 17.55 -12.90
N ARG A 106 -5.16 18.63 -13.60
CA ARG A 106 -3.86 19.25 -13.35
C ARG A 106 -3.74 19.86 -11.96
N LEU A 107 -4.83 20.37 -11.37
CA LEU A 107 -4.82 20.86 -9.99
C LEU A 107 -4.71 19.68 -9.01
N ILE A 108 -5.53 18.65 -9.19
CA ILE A 108 -5.59 17.45 -8.35
C ILE A 108 -4.21 16.76 -8.26
N TYR A 109 -3.53 16.60 -9.39
CA TYR A 109 -2.24 15.91 -9.44
C TYR A 109 -1.03 16.86 -9.36
N GLY A 110 -1.24 18.13 -8.99
CA GLY A 110 -0.15 19.11 -8.83
C GLY A 110 0.62 19.43 -10.12
N LEU A 111 0.05 19.15 -11.30
CA LEU A 111 0.65 19.41 -12.62
C LEU A 111 0.47 20.85 -13.09
N LEU A 112 -0.28 21.68 -12.36
CA LEU A 112 -0.36 23.12 -12.58
C LEU A 112 0.72 23.82 -11.77
N VAL A 113 1.87 24.02 -12.41
CA VAL A 113 2.93 24.90 -11.92
C VAL A 113 2.53 26.33 -12.30
N SER A 114 2.23 27.17 -11.30
CA SER A 114 2.35 28.62 -11.50
C SER A 114 3.79 28.90 -11.95
N PRO A 115 4.05 29.75 -12.96
CA PRO A 115 5.41 30.01 -13.46
C PRO A 115 6.39 30.60 -12.42
N SER A 116 6.07 30.63 -11.12
CA SER A 116 6.81 31.36 -10.09
C SER A 116 6.98 30.68 -8.72
N SER A 117 6.75 29.37 -8.53
CA SER A 117 6.95 28.75 -7.20
C SER A 117 7.93 27.57 -7.21
N HIS A 118 9.03 27.75 -6.46
CA HIS A 118 10.11 26.80 -6.22
C HIS A 118 9.62 25.47 -5.63
N ILE A 119 10.31 24.40 -6.04
CA ILE A 119 10.07 22.99 -5.74
C ILE A 119 10.23 22.74 -4.23
N VAL A 120 9.17 22.27 -3.57
CA VAL A 120 9.28 21.62 -2.25
C VAL A 120 9.50 20.13 -2.50
N GLN A 121 10.72 19.67 -2.31
CA GLN A 121 11.05 18.25 -2.29
C GLN A 121 10.49 17.64 -1.00
N HIS A 122 9.49 16.77 -1.12
CA HIS A 122 9.08 15.93 0.01
C HIS A 122 10.23 14.98 0.37
N GLN A 123 10.75 15.13 1.59
CA GLN A 123 11.83 14.30 2.11
C GLN A 123 11.34 12.87 2.40
N ASN A 124 11.76 11.93 1.57
CA ASN A 124 11.56 10.50 1.79
C ASN A 124 12.54 10.01 2.87
N SER A 125 12.04 9.87 4.11
CA SER A 125 12.78 9.26 5.20
C SER A 125 12.55 7.75 5.20
N SER A 126 13.61 6.97 5.00
CA SER A 126 13.63 5.50 5.11
C SER A 126 13.40 5.08 6.58
N VAL A 127 12.53 4.10 6.85
CA VAL A 127 12.27 3.58 8.20
C VAL A 127 12.45 2.06 8.22
N THR A 128 13.29 1.58 9.15
CA THR A 128 13.54 0.15 9.40
C THR A 128 12.59 -0.36 10.50
N ILE A 129 11.83 -1.41 10.22
CA ILE A 129 10.98 -2.08 11.24
C ILE A 129 11.88 -2.93 12.14
N ARG A 130 12.13 -2.50 13.38
CA ARG A 130 12.69 -3.36 14.44
C ARG A 130 11.57 -3.80 15.38
N HIS A 131 11.24 -5.09 15.42
CA HIS A 131 10.41 -5.65 16.47
C HIS A 131 11.30 -6.25 17.57
N ARG A 132 10.95 -5.95 18.82
CA ARG A 132 11.71 -6.23 20.04
C ARG A 132 11.45 -7.68 20.48
N ILE A 133 12.15 -8.64 19.87
CA ILE A 133 12.16 -10.06 20.30
C ILE A 133 13.11 -10.23 21.51
N SER A 134 12.91 -9.42 22.54
CA SER A 134 13.70 -9.48 23.79
C SER A 134 12.80 -9.62 25.02
N ASP A 135 11.55 -9.17 24.95
CA ASP A 135 10.67 -9.10 26.12
C ASP A 135 9.85 -10.40 26.34
N LEU A 136 9.93 -11.37 25.43
CA LEU A 136 9.21 -12.66 25.51
C LEU A 136 10.04 -13.83 26.07
N LYS A 137 11.32 -13.62 26.41
CA LYS A 137 12.18 -14.66 27.02
C LYS A 137 12.24 -14.61 28.56
N ILE A 138 11.56 -13.67 29.23
CA ILE A 138 11.58 -13.55 30.70
C ILE A 138 10.33 -14.18 31.37
N ALA A 139 9.29 -14.56 30.61
CA ALA A 139 8.07 -15.17 31.18
C ALA A 139 8.07 -16.72 31.23
N LYS A 140 9.23 -17.36 31.02
CA LYS A 140 9.42 -18.80 31.26
C LYS A 140 10.72 -19.02 32.05
N ALA A 141 10.70 -18.64 33.31
CA ALA A 141 11.57 -19.15 34.35
C ALA A 141 10.72 -19.41 35.60
#